data_AF-A0AAW6DJ05-F1
#
_entry.id   AF-A0AAW6DJ05-F1
#
_cell.length_a   1.000
_cell.length_b   1.000
_cell.length_c   1.000
_cell.angle_alpha   90.00
_cell.angle_beta   90.00
_cell.angle_gamma   90.00
#
_symmetry.space_group_name_H-M   'P 1'
#
loop_
_entity.id
_entity.type
_entity.pdbx_description
1 polymer ?
#
loop_
_entity_poly.entity_id
_entity_poly.type
_entity_poly.pdbx_seq_one_letter_code
_entity_poly.pdbx_strand_id
1 'polypeptide(L)'
;MRKMAKRECIVGVRFDEKELDFLKKKALQEKKYCFRNGSANLPGYIRSCILEQSGWKRETYAKEVRELTYQIRKVGVNINQVTAKINSGYRERDDVRILQENQNQIEQRLKDLLKKLEEEHGSNKTDAYQAGEEGRGKTSV
;
A
#
# COMPACT_ATOMS: atom_id res chain seq x y z
N MET A 1 7.75 -14.23 16.85
CA MET A 1 8.83 -13.51 16.14
C MET A 1 9.01 -14.11 14.75
N ARG A 2 8.84 -13.35 13.66
CA ARG A 2 9.15 -13.81 12.30
C ARG A 2 10.66 -14.10 12.23
N LYS A 3 11.06 -15.36 12.04
CA LYS A 3 12.46 -15.71 11.71
C LYS A 3 12.79 -15.02 10.39
N MET A 4 13.62 -13.97 10.42
CA MET A 4 14.18 -13.44 9.18
C MET A 4 15.05 -14.54 8.58
N ALA A 5 14.79 -14.88 7.31
CA ALA A 5 15.64 -15.80 6.57
C ALA A 5 17.09 -15.30 6.66
N LYS A 6 18.01 -16.17 7.10
CA LYS A 6 19.43 -15.85 7.16
C LYS A 6 19.91 -15.58 5.74
N ARG A 7 20.63 -14.47 5.55
CA ARG A 7 21.26 -14.13 4.28
C ARG A 7 22.67 -14.67 4.32
N GLU A 8 22.89 -15.79 3.65
CA GLU A 8 24.15 -16.55 3.72
C GLU A 8 25.08 -16.26 2.53
N CYS A 9 24.54 -15.72 1.43
CA CYS A 9 25.32 -15.36 0.24
C CYS A 9 25.92 -13.95 0.36
N ILE A 10 27.22 -13.82 0.07
CA ILE A 10 27.97 -12.57 0.09
C ILE A 10 28.39 -12.24 -1.35
N VAL A 11 28.09 -11.01 -1.79
CA VAL A 11 28.54 -10.47 -3.07
C VAL A 11 29.53 -9.34 -2.80
N GLY A 12 30.75 -9.47 -3.29
CA GLY A 12 31.78 -8.44 -3.20
C GLY A 12 31.66 -7.44 -4.35
N VAL A 13 31.71 -6.14 -4.03
CA VAL A 13 31.72 -5.05 -5.01
C VAL A 13 32.91 -4.14 -4.68
N ARG A 14 33.61 -3.65 -5.70
CA ARG A 14 34.73 -2.72 -5.56
C ARG A 14 34.21 -1.29 -5.69
N PHE A 15 34.65 -0.42 -4.79
CA PHE A 15 34.39 1.01 -4.80
C PHE A 15 35.69 1.76 -4.60
N ASP A 16 35.80 2.94 -5.18
CA ASP A 16 36.82 3.91 -4.78
C ASP A 16 36.42 4.61 -3.46
N GLU A 17 37.33 5.42 -2.92
CA GLU A 17 37.09 6.12 -1.65
C GLU A 17 35.95 7.15 -1.74
N LYS A 18 35.79 7.81 -2.89
CA LYS A 18 34.78 8.85 -3.11
C LYS A 18 33.38 8.24 -3.22
N GLU A 19 33.26 7.12 -3.94
CA GLU A 19 32.06 6.31 -4.06
C GLU A 19 31.63 5.78 -2.70
N LEU A 20 32.57 5.29 -1.90
CA LEU A 20 32.28 4.79 -0.56
C LEU A 20 31.79 5.90 0.38
N ASP A 21 32.42 7.08 0.35
CA ASP A 21 32.00 8.23 1.15
C ASP A 21 30.60 8.73 0.72
N PHE A 22 30.34 8.79 -0.59
CA PHE A 22 29.03 9.12 -1.13
C PHE A 22 27.94 8.16 -0.64
N LEU A 23 28.19 6.85 -0.71
CA LEU A 23 27.25 5.84 -0.23
C LEU A 23 26.99 5.94 1.27
N LYS A 24 28.03 6.22 2.08
CA LYS A 24 27.88 6.43 3.53
C LYS A 24 27.00 7.65 3.82
N LYS A 25 27.29 8.78 3.17
CA LYS A 25 26.50 10.01 3.31
C LYS A 25 25.04 9.79 2.96
N LYS A 26 24.77 9.10 1.85
CA LYS A 26 23.40 8.74 1.44
C LYS A 26 22.71 7.83 2.45
N ALA A 27 23.37 6.79 2.93
CA ALA A 27 22.79 5.88 3.92
C ALA A 27 22.45 6.61 5.24
N LEU A 28 23.29 7.56 5.68
CA LEU A 28 23.07 8.31 6.92
C LEU A 28 21.89 9.30 6.86
N GLN A 29 21.40 9.66 5.66
CA GLN A 29 20.25 10.56 5.50
C GLN A 29 18.96 9.97 6.06
N GLU A 30 18.81 8.64 6.03
CA GLU A 30 17.58 7.97 6.43
C GLU A 30 17.85 7.06 7.65
N LYS A 31 17.14 7.32 8.76
CA LYS A 31 17.32 6.61 10.03
C LYS A 31 17.19 5.09 9.92
N LYS A 32 16.40 4.58 8.96
CA LYS A 32 16.24 3.12 8.70
C LYS A 32 17.52 2.45 8.19
N TYR A 33 18.47 3.21 7.66
CA TYR A 33 19.78 2.72 7.21
C TYR A 33 20.90 3.10 8.18
N CYS A 34 20.57 3.41 9.42
CA CYS A 34 21.54 3.61 10.49
C CYS A 34 21.48 2.46 11.49
N PHE A 35 22.64 1.96 11.89
CA PHE A 35 22.74 1.06 13.04
C PHE A 35 22.48 1.83 14.36
N ARG A 36 22.22 1.09 15.45
CA ARG A 36 21.98 1.70 16.77
C ARG A 36 23.16 2.54 17.29
N ASN A 37 24.37 2.24 16.83
CA ASN A 37 25.59 2.98 17.15
C ASN A 37 25.80 4.22 16.25
N GLY A 38 24.84 4.56 15.38
CA GLY A 38 24.91 5.71 14.47
C GLY A 38 25.72 5.48 13.20
N SER A 39 26.33 4.31 13.02
CA SER A 39 27.07 3.98 11.79
C SER A 39 26.14 3.62 10.62
N ALA A 40 26.60 3.85 9.40
CA ALA A 40 25.85 3.58 8.18
C ALA A 40 25.67 2.07 7.93
N ASN A 41 24.43 1.62 7.76
CA ASN A 41 24.08 0.28 7.30
C ASN A 41 24.11 0.23 5.76
N LEU A 42 25.33 0.25 5.21
CA LEU A 42 25.56 0.19 3.76
C LEU A 42 24.93 -1.03 3.08
N PRO A 43 25.03 -2.26 3.60
CA PRO A 43 24.38 -3.41 2.97
C PRO A 43 22.86 -3.26 2.92
N GLY A 44 22.27 -2.70 3.98
CA GLY A 44 20.84 -2.39 4.03
C GLY A 44 20.42 -1.39 2.95
N TYR A 45 21.18 -0.30 2.84
CA TYR A 45 20.94 0.78 1.87
C TYR A 45 21.09 0.31 0.42
N ILE A 46 22.22 -0.31 0.07
CA ILE A 46 22.50 -0.82 -1.28
C ILE A 46 21.41 -1.82 -1.70
N ARG A 47 21.02 -2.71 -0.78
CA ARG A 47 19.99 -3.69 -1.05
C ARG A 47 18.62 -3.06 -1.29
N SER A 48 18.24 -2.02 -0.55
CA SER A 48 16.98 -1.31 -0.86
C SER A 48 17.04 -0.67 -2.23
N CYS A 49 18.12 0.03 -2.58
CA CYS A 49 18.24 0.66 -3.90
C CYS A 49 18.05 -0.36 -5.04
N ILE A 50 18.74 -1.51 -4.97
CA ILE A 50 18.70 -2.52 -6.04
C ILE A 50 17.41 -3.35 -6.02
N LEU A 51 16.96 -3.79 -4.84
CA LEU A 51 15.83 -4.73 -4.72
C LEU A 51 14.46 -4.05 -4.73
N GLU A 52 14.38 -2.75 -4.41
CA GLU A 52 13.18 -1.95 -4.65
C GLU A 52 13.02 -1.64 -6.14
N GLN A 53 14.10 -1.21 -6.82
CA GLN A 53 14.07 -0.89 -8.24
C GLN A 53 13.79 -2.10 -9.13
N SER A 54 14.33 -3.28 -8.79
CA SER A 54 14.08 -4.53 -9.54
C SER A 54 12.67 -5.11 -9.33
N GLY A 55 11.85 -4.53 -8.44
CA GLY A 55 10.55 -5.10 -8.10
C GLY A 55 10.63 -6.41 -7.34
N TRP A 56 11.77 -6.78 -6.77
CA TRP A 56 11.86 -7.98 -5.94
C TRP A 56 11.04 -7.85 -4.64
N LYS A 57 10.92 -6.63 -4.10
CA LYS A 57 9.93 -6.32 -3.04
C LYS A 57 8.47 -6.33 -3.52
N ARG A 58 8.20 -6.35 -4.83
CA ARG A 58 6.85 -6.38 -5.40
C ARG A 58 6.11 -7.67 -5.04
N GLU A 59 6.82 -8.73 -4.67
CA GLU A 59 6.22 -9.98 -4.17
C GLU A 59 5.60 -9.82 -2.76
N THR A 60 6.13 -8.91 -1.94
CA THR A 60 5.50 -8.49 -0.68
C THR A 60 4.23 -7.66 -0.94
N TYR A 61 4.31 -6.67 -1.84
CA TYR A 61 3.14 -5.90 -2.29
C TYR A 61 2.06 -6.77 -2.94
N ALA A 62 2.44 -7.79 -3.71
CA ALA A 62 1.51 -8.73 -4.32
C ALA A 62 0.74 -9.58 -3.31
N LYS A 63 1.26 -9.77 -2.09
CA LYS A 63 0.52 -10.42 -1.00
C LYS A 63 -0.49 -9.47 -0.37
N GLU A 64 -0.09 -8.22 -0.13
CA GLU A 64 -0.98 -7.19 0.42
C GLU A 64 -2.11 -6.85 -0.56
N VAL A 65 -1.81 -6.72 -1.86
CA VAL A 65 -2.81 -6.54 -2.92
C VAL A 65 -3.76 -7.74 -3.02
N ARG A 66 -3.25 -8.97 -2.89
CA ARG A 66 -4.10 -10.17 -2.84
C ARG A 66 -5.03 -10.18 -1.62
N GLU A 67 -4.53 -9.81 -0.45
CA GLU A 67 -5.34 -9.71 0.76
C GLU A 67 -6.41 -8.62 0.63
N LEU A 68 -6.05 -7.45 0.11
CA LEU A 68 -6.99 -6.37 -0.22
C LEU A 68 -8.08 -6.84 -1.19
N THR A 69 -7.69 -7.53 -2.27
CA THR A 69 -8.63 -8.10 -3.25
C THR A 69 -9.59 -9.11 -2.59
N TYR A 70 -9.08 -9.92 -1.67
CA TYR A 70 -9.88 -10.88 -0.92
C TYR A 70 -10.89 -10.19 0.02
N GLN A 71 -10.49 -9.12 0.70
CA GLN A 71 -11.41 -8.36 1.55
C GLN A 71 -12.49 -7.66 0.72
N ILE A 72 -12.13 -7.06 -0.42
CA ILE A 72 -13.09 -6.46 -1.37
C ILE A 72 -14.10 -7.51 -1.87
N ARG A 73 -13.63 -8.73 -2.18
CA ARG A 73 -14.52 -9.84 -2.57
C ARG A 73 -15.53 -10.17 -1.47
N LYS A 74 -15.10 -10.23 -0.20
CA LYS A 74 -16.02 -10.47 0.93
C LYS A 74 -17.07 -9.37 1.08
N VAL A 75 -16.69 -8.12 0.87
CA VAL A 75 -17.63 -6.99 0.83
C VAL A 75 -18.67 -7.20 -0.28
N GLY A 76 -18.23 -7.53 -1.50
CA GLY A 76 -19.13 -7.81 -2.62
C GLY A 76 -20.11 -8.97 -2.34
N VAL A 77 -19.65 -10.04 -1.69
CA VAL A 77 -20.50 -11.16 -1.29
C VAL A 77 -21.56 -10.72 -0.27
N ASN A 78 -21.16 -9.95 0.76
CA ASN A 78 -22.11 -9.46 1.78
C ASN A 78 -23.16 -8.53 1.17
N ILE A 79 -22.74 -7.62 0.27
CA ILE A 79 -23.67 -6.74 -0.47
C ILE A 79 -24.66 -7.59 -1.28
N ASN A 80 -24.16 -8.59 -2.03
CA ASN A 80 -25.03 -9.43 -2.86
C ASN A 80 -26.03 -10.26 -2.02
N GLN A 81 -25.61 -10.77 -0.86
CA GLN A 81 -26.50 -11.47 0.08
C GLN A 81 -27.62 -10.57 0.59
N VAL A 82 -27.29 -9.32 0.89
CA VAL A 82 -28.26 -8.31 1.34
C VAL A 82 -29.23 -7.96 0.23
N THR A 83 -28.74 -7.71 -0.98
CA THR A 83 -29.59 -7.41 -2.13
C THR A 83 -30.53 -8.57 -2.40
N ALA A 84 -30.05 -9.81 -2.30
CA ALA A 84 -30.89 -11.00 -2.41
C ALA A 84 -31.98 -11.08 -1.32
N LYS A 85 -31.66 -10.80 -0.06
CA LYS A 85 -32.64 -10.74 1.04
C LYS A 85 -33.72 -9.68 0.79
N ILE A 86 -33.32 -8.47 0.41
CA ILE A 86 -34.23 -7.37 0.07
C ILE A 86 -35.14 -7.78 -1.11
N ASN A 87 -34.55 -8.36 -2.15
CA ASN A 87 -35.28 -8.82 -3.34
C ASN A 87 -36.22 -9.99 -3.05
N SER A 88 -35.92 -10.81 -2.04
CA SER A 88 -36.80 -11.90 -1.59
C SER A 88 -37.99 -11.44 -0.71
N GLY A 89 -38.11 -10.15 -0.43
CA GLY A 89 -39.23 -9.60 0.35
C GLY A 89 -39.14 -9.82 1.87
N TYR A 90 -38.06 -10.43 2.37
CA TYR A 90 -37.76 -10.49 3.81
C TYR A 90 -37.34 -9.09 4.28
N ARG A 91 -38.27 -8.34 4.90
CA ARG A 91 -38.02 -7.06 5.55
C ARG A 91 -38.21 -7.20 7.06
N GLU A 92 -37.21 -7.70 7.76
CA GLU A 92 -37.12 -7.51 9.21
C GLU A 92 -36.31 -6.25 9.50
N ARG A 93 -36.79 -5.38 10.41
CA ARG A 93 -36.11 -4.10 10.74
C ARG A 93 -34.67 -4.30 11.24
N ASP A 94 -34.35 -5.49 11.74
CA ASP A 94 -33.01 -5.86 12.20
C ASP A 94 -32.03 -6.11 11.05
N ASP A 95 -32.48 -6.55 9.87
CA ASP A 95 -31.60 -6.78 8.72
C ASP A 95 -30.96 -5.46 8.23
N VAL A 96 -31.74 -4.37 8.19
CA VAL A 96 -31.26 -3.04 7.77
C VAL A 96 -30.22 -2.47 8.75
N ARG A 97 -30.45 -2.68 10.05
CA ARG A 97 -29.52 -2.22 11.09
C ARG A 97 -28.20 -2.99 11.04
N ILE A 98 -28.26 -4.32 10.94
CA ILE A 98 -27.07 -5.18 10.79
C ILE A 98 -26.28 -4.81 9.53
N LEU A 99 -26.98 -4.43 8.47
CA LEU A 99 -26.41 -3.93 7.23
C LEU A 99 -25.61 -2.64 7.40
N GLN A 100 -26.22 -1.64 8.05
CA GLN A 100 -25.57 -0.37 8.32
C GLN A 100 -24.35 -0.55 9.22
N GLU A 101 -24.43 -1.44 10.20
CA GLU A 101 -23.32 -1.79 11.09
C GLU A 101 -22.14 -2.41 10.32
N ASN A 102 -22.43 -3.37 9.43
CA ASN A 102 -21.42 -3.99 8.59
C ASN A 102 -20.80 -3.00 7.60
N GLN A 103 -21.60 -2.10 7.03
CA GLN A 103 -21.13 -1.05 6.12
C GLN A 103 -20.18 -0.08 6.83
N ASN A 104 -20.52 0.39 8.02
CA ASN A 104 -19.66 1.25 8.84
C ASN A 104 -18.33 0.55 9.19
N GLN A 105 -18.36 -0.74 9.55
CA GLN A 105 -17.13 -1.49 9.83
C GLN A 105 -16.23 -1.64 8.60
N ILE A 106 -16.81 -1.83 7.42
CA ILE A 106 -16.07 -1.89 6.16
C ILE A 106 -15.43 -0.53 5.87
N GLU A 107 -16.19 0.55 5.98
CA GLU A 107 -15.71 1.91 5.73
C GLU A 107 -14.54 2.28 6.67
N GLN A 108 -14.66 1.92 7.95
CA GLN A 108 -13.61 2.18 8.93
C GLN A 108 -12.33 1.41 8.62
N ARG A 109 -12.43 0.12 8.28
CA ARG A 109 -11.27 -0.70 7.91
C ARG A 109 -10.59 -0.19 6.64
N LEU A 110 -11.36 0.33 5.69
CA LEU A 110 -10.85 0.87 4.44
C LEU A 110 -10.12 2.20 4.66
N LYS A 111 -10.64 3.09 5.53
CA LYS A 111 -9.96 4.29 5.99
C LYS A 111 -8.63 3.98 6.70
N ASP A 112 -8.63 2.97 7.58
CA ASP A 112 -7.41 2.56 8.30
C ASP A 112 -6.34 1.98 7.35
N LEU A 113 -6.76 1.26 6.31
CA LEU A 113 -5.86 0.75 5.27
C LEU A 113 -5.27 1.88 4.42
N LEU A 114 -6.10 2.84 3.99
CA LEU A 114 -5.63 4.01 3.24
C LEU A 114 -4.63 4.83 4.05
N LYS A 115 -4.93 5.07 5.33
CA LYS A 115 -4.03 5.80 6.24
C LYS A 115 -2.67 5.11 6.39
N LYS A 116 -2.67 3.79 6.56
CA LYS A 116 -1.41 3.00 6.63
C LYS A 116 -0.61 3.06 5.34
N LEU A 117 -1.27 3.04 4.18
CA LEU A 117 -0.62 3.20 2.88
C LEU A 117 -0.01 4.59 2.71
N GLU A 118 -0.71 5.65 3.13
CA GLU A 118 -0.20 7.03 3.09
C GLU A 118 1.01 7.22 4.02
N GLU A 119 0.98 6.62 5.22
CA GLU A 119 2.09 6.66 6.19
C GLU A 119 3.34 5.91 5.69
N GLU A 120 3.18 4.78 4.97
CA GLU A 120 4.30 3.99 4.45
C GLU A 120 4.90 4.53 3.15
N HIS A 121 4.12 5.23 2.31
CA HIS A 121 4.56 5.69 1.00
C HIS A 121 4.78 7.20 0.86
N GLY A 122 4.39 8.00 1.85
CA GLY A 122 4.36 9.45 1.74
C GLY A 122 3.28 9.91 0.77
N SER A 123 2.65 11.05 1.06
CA SER A 123 1.64 11.64 0.19
C SER A 123 2.25 12.02 -1.16
N ASN A 124 2.23 11.12 -2.14
CA ASN A 124 2.27 11.52 -3.53
C ASN A 124 0.94 12.20 -3.80
N LYS A 125 0.87 13.50 -3.54
CA LYS A 125 -0.08 14.39 -4.20
C LYS A 125 0.12 14.15 -5.69
N THR A 126 -0.74 13.30 -6.25
CA THR A 126 -0.95 13.31 -7.68
C THR A 126 -1.72 14.60 -7.91
N ASP A 127 -1.01 15.60 -8.42
CA ASP A 127 -1.61 16.81 -8.95
C ASP A 127 -2.70 16.35 -9.92
N ALA A 128 -3.95 16.53 -9.50
CA ALA A 128 -5.11 16.14 -10.27
C ALA A 128 -5.06 16.91 -11.58
N TYR A 129 -4.92 16.16 -12.67
CA TYR A 129 -5.15 16.62 -14.03
C TYR A 129 -6.50 17.35 -14.09
N GLN A 130 -6.47 18.68 -14.22
CA GLN A 130 -7.60 19.46 -14.69
C GLN A 130 -7.79 19.16 -16.18
N ALA A 131 -8.64 18.20 -16.50
CA ALA A 131 -9.11 17.95 -17.86
C ALA A 131 -10.58 18.36 -17.96
N GLY A 132 -10.77 19.61 -18.41
CA GLY A 132 -11.91 20.17 -19.13
C GLY A 132 -13.32 19.66 -18.87
N GLU A 133 -14.07 20.38 -18.02
CA GLU A 133 -15.49 20.63 -18.31
C GLU A 133 -15.61 21.98 -19.05
N GLU A 134 -15.38 21.97 -20.36
CA GLU A 134 -15.92 23.01 -21.24
C GLU A 134 -16.39 22.35 -22.55
N GLY A 135 -17.71 22.41 -22.78
CA GLY A 135 -18.30 22.27 -24.10
C GLY A 135 -18.76 20.88 -24.51
N ARG A 136 -19.94 20.44 -24.03
CA ARG A 136 -20.82 19.56 -24.82
C ARG A 136 -22.18 20.23 -24.96
N GLY A 137 -22.56 20.44 -26.22
CA GLY A 137 -23.49 21.47 -26.66
C GLY A 137 -24.95 21.28 -26.27
N LYS A 138 -25.65 22.42 -26.24
CA LYS A 138 -27.08 22.49 -26.51
C LYS A 138 -27.23 22.84 -27.99
N THR A 139 -27.49 21.84 -28.82
CA THR A 139 -28.09 22.04 -30.14
C THR A 139 -29.60 21.92 -29.94
N SER A 140 -30.31 23.03 -30.11
CA SER A 140 -31.77 23.05 -30.24
C SER A 140 -32.13 24.25 -31.11
N VAL A 141 -32.33 24.00 -32.40
CA VAL A 141 -33.50 24.42 -33.21
C VAL A 141 -33.64 23.38 -34.32
#